data_AF-A0A9E5DN20-F1
#
_entry.id   AF-A0A9E5DN20-F1
#
_cell.length_a   1.000
_cell.length_b   1.000
_cell.length_c   1.000
_cell.angle_alpha   90.00
_cell.angle_beta   90.00
_cell.angle_gamma   90.00
#
_symmetry.space_group_name_H-M   'P 1'
#
loop_
_entity.id
_entity.type
_entity.pdbx_description
1 polymer ?
#
loop_
_entity_poly.entity_id
_entity_poly.type
_entity_poly.pdbx_seq_one_letter_code
_entity_poly.pdbx_strand_id
1 'polypeptide(L)' 'MAEVKKMSVRLNFFENEGFDFQLMRSMGLHYYCGASIGKCLSTAKRIRDGDVIIWVDEWNATAND' A
#
# COMPACT_ATOMS: atom_id res chain seq x y z
N MET A 1 11.45 -27.81 2.45
CA MET A 1 10.63 -26.59 2.48
C MET A 1 10.45 -26.13 1.04
N ALA A 2 9.22 -25.90 0.58
CA ALA A 2 8.99 -25.41 -0.79
C ALA A 2 9.47 -23.96 -0.92
N GLU A 3 10.13 -23.63 -2.03
CA GLU A 3 10.55 -22.26 -2.34
C GLU A 3 9.32 -21.40 -2.63
N VAL A 4 9.10 -20.37 -1.82
CA VAL A 4 8.00 -19.42 -2.05
C VAL A 4 8.46 -18.39 -3.07
N LYS A 5 7.95 -18.49 -4.30
CA LYS A 5 8.17 -17.47 -5.33
C LYS A 5 7.35 -16.22 -4.98
N LYS A 6 8.03 -15.15 -4.58
CA LYS A 6 7.39 -13.83 -4.40
C LYS A 6 6.83 -13.32 -5.73
N MET A 7 5.75 -12.56 -5.63
CA MET A 7 5.08 -11.96 -6.77
C MET A 7 6.05 -11.03 -7.52
N SER A 8 6.13 -11.16 -8.85
CA SER A 8 7.11 -10.43 -9.68
C SER A 8 6.66 -9.02 -10.08
N VAL A 9 5.38 -8.70 -9.88
CA VAL A 9 4.83 -7.37 -10.19
C VAL A 9 5.14 -6.43 -9.03
N ARG A 10 5.69 -5.27 -9.35
CA ARG A 10 6.08 -4.20 -8.43
C ARG A 10 5.53 -2.88 -8.94
N LEU A 11 4.99 -2.05 -8.05
CA LEU A 11 4.65 -0.67 -8.36
C LEU A 11 5.89 0.22 -8.38
N ASN A 12 6.95 -0.17 -7.64
CA ASN A 12 8.15 0.63 -7.41
C ASN A 12 7.82 2.01 -6.81
N PHE A 13 6.80 2.06 -5.95
CA PHE A 13 6.44 3.25 -5.18
C PHE A 13 7.21 3.29 -3.86
N PHE A 14 7.51 2.11 -3.30
CA PHE A 14 8.34 1.93 -2.11
C PHE A 14 9.52 0.98 -2.44
N GLU A 15 10.69 1.21 -1.84
CA GLU A 15 11.80 0.26 -1.92
C GLU A 15 11.51 -0.97 -1.05
N ASN A 16 10.81 -0.76 0.07
CA ASN A 16 10.30 -1.86 0.89
C ASN A 16 9.22 -2.65 0.13
N GLU A 17 9.55 -3.90 -0.23
CA GLU A 17 8.67 -4.77 -1.01
C GLU A 17 7.31 -5.04 -0.34
N GLY A 18 7.28 -5.05 0.99
CA GLY A 18 6.06 -5.26 1.75
C GLY A 18 5.10 -4.08 1.61
N PHE A 19 5.63 -2.86 1.65
CA PHE A 19 4.83 -1.63 1.50
C PHE A 19 4.33 -1.50 0.06
N ASP A 20 5.19 -1.77 -0.91
CA ASP A 20 4.83 -1.76 -2.34
C ASP A 20 3.71 -2.76 -2.65
N PHE A 21 3.80 -3.96 -2.07
CA PHE A 21 2.76 -4.98 -2.18
C PHE A 21 1.45 -4.56 -1.51
N GLN A 22 1.49 -4.00 -0.30
CA GLN A 22 0.28 -3.58 0.38
C GLN A 22 -0.39 -2.39 -0.32
N LEU A 23 0.37 -1.47 -0.91
CA LEU A 23 -0.19 -0.40 -1.74
C LEU A 23 -0.92 -0.98 -2.95
N MET A 24 -0.31 -1.93 -3.66
CA MET A 24 -0.94 -2.64 -4.77
C MET A 24 -2.23 -3.33 -4.35
N ARG A 25 -2.23 -3.99 -3.18
CA ARG A 25 -3.43 -4.60 -2.61
C ARG A 25 -4.51 -3.57 -2.34
N SER A 26 -4.19 -2.46 -1.67
CA SER A 26 -5.15 -1.40 -1.36
C SER A 26 -5.77 -0.79 -2.62
N MET A 27 -4.99 -0.58 -3.67
CA MET A 27 -5.52 -0.11 -4.98
C MET A 27 -6.47 -1.12 -5.62
N GLY A 28 -6.20 -2.43 -5.47
CA GLY A 28 -7.08 -3.51 -5.97
C GLY A 28 -8.42 -3.59 -5.24
N LEU A 29 -8.51 -3.08 -4.01
CA LEU A 29 -9.74 -3.05 -3.22
C LEU A 29 -10.71 -1.92 -3.61
N HIS A 30 -10.33 -1.03 -4.52
CA HIS A 30 -11.21 0.04 -5.03
C HIS A 30 -12.59 -0.49 -5.47
N TYR A 31 -12.64 -1.66 -6.12
CA TYR A 31 -13.89 -2.27 -6.56
C TYR A 31 -14.76 -2.84 -5.43
N TYR A 32 -14.22 -2.94 -4.21
CA TYR A 32 -14.87 -3.52 -3.02
C TYR A 32 -15.01 -2.47 -1.92
N CYS A 33 -15.58 -1.30 -2.24
CA CYS A 33 -15.76 -0.18 -1.31
C CYS A 33 -14.45 0.35 -0.67
N GLY A 34 -13.29 0.00 -1.23
CA GLY A 34 -12.01 0.57 -0.82
C GLY A 34 -11.85 2.02 -1.31
N ALA A 35 -10.80 2.68 -0.81
CA ALA A 35 -10.41 3.99 -1.28
C ALA A 35 -10.19 3.98 -2.82
N SER A 36 -10.50 5.11 -3.47
CA SER A 36 -10.18 5.29 -4.88
C SER A 36 -8.66 5.18 -5.10
N ILE A 37 -8.25 4.79 -6.32
CA ILE A 37 -6.82 4.68 -6.66
C ILE A 37 -6.09 6.01 -6.39
N GLY A 38 -6.73 7.14 -6.69
CA GLY A 38 -6.19 8.47 -6.40
C GLY A 38 -5.97 8.71 -4.90
N LYS A 39 -6.95 8.35 -4.05
CA LYS A 39 -6.81 8.43 -2.59
C LYS A 39 -5.64 7.53 -2.13
N CYS A 40 -5.59 6.27 -2.56
CA CYS A 40 -4.49 5.34 -2.22
C CYS A 40 -3.11 5.91 -2.56
N LEU A 41 -2.93 6.48 -3.75
CA LEU A 41 -1.66 7.10 -4.15
C LEU A 41 -1.35 8.38 -3.36
N SER A 42 -2.37 9.19 -3.07
CA SER A 42 -2.20 10.41 -2.26
C SER A 42 -1.79 10.10 -0.83
N THR A 43 -2.30 9.02 -0.26
CA THR A 43 -1.95 8.51 1.07
C THR A 43 -0.54 7.96 1.06
N ALA A 44 -0.22 7.11 0.10
CA ALA A 44 1.12 6.55 -0.06
C ALA A 44 2.21 7.64 -0.16
N LYS A 45 1.93 8.76 -0.84
CA LYS A 45 2.86 9.90 -0.94
C LYS A 45 3.25 10.52 0.40
N ARG A 46 2.43 10.39 1.45
CA ARG A 46 2.69 10.94 2.78
C ARG A 46 3.50 9.98 3.67
N ILE A 47 3.62 8.72 3.25
CA ILE A 47 4.27 7.67 4.03
C ILE A 47 5.76 7.63 3.69
N ARG A 48 6.60 7.68 4.74
CA ARG A 48 8.03 7.40 4.62
C ARG A 48 8.26 5.90 4.42
N ASP A 49 9.10 5.54 3.45
CA ASP A 49 9.35 4.13 3.14
C ASP A 49 9.88 3.35 4.37
N GLY A 50 9.31 2.16 4.59
CA GLY A 50 9.60 1.29 5.72
C GLY A 50 9.08 1.77 7.08
N ASP A 51 8.41 2.93 7.18
CA ASP A 51 7.87 3.44 8.44
C ASP A 51 6.48 2.89 8.72
N VAL A 52 6.41 1.87 9.57
CA VAL A 52 5.15 1.16 9.90
C VAL A 52 4.20 2.05 10.70
N ILE A 53 4.72 2.98 11.51
CA ILE A 53 3.86 3.86 12.33
C ILE A 53 3.16 4.86 11.42
N ILE A 54 3.93 5.56 10.58
CA ILE A 54 3.35 6.51 9.60
C ILE A 54 2.42 5.77 8.64
N TRP A 55 2.75 4.54 8.24
CA TRP A 55 1.85 3.71 7.44
C TRP A 55 0.47 3.56 8.07
N VAL A 56 0.42 3.10 9.33
CA VAL A 56 -0.86 2.88 10.03
C VAL A 56 -1.62 4.20 10.20
N ASP A 57 -0.94 5.27 10.58
CA ASP A 57 -1.56 6.57 10.83
C ASP A 57 -2.18 7.15 9.56
N GLU A 58 -1.46 7.13 8.43
CA GLU A 58 -1.93 7.68 7.16
C GLU A 58 -3.09 6.90 6.54
N TRP A 59 -3.06 5.57 6.64
CA TRP A 59 -4.18 4.74 6.18
C TRP A 59 -5.41 4.87 7.08
N ASN A 60 -5.23 5.03 8.39
CA ASN A 60 -6.34 5.33 9.31
C ASN A 60 -6.93 6.72 9.03
N ALA A 61 -6.11 7.74 8.80
CA ALA A 61 -6.60 9.07 8.44
C ALA A 61 -7.44 9.02 7.15
N THR A 62 -6.99 8.26 6.16
CA THR A 62 -7.70 8.10 4.88
C THR A 62 -9.04 7.38 5.02
N ALA A 63 -9.14 6.43 5.96
CA ALA A 63 -10.38 5.70 6.23
C ALA A 63 -11.43 6.53 6.99
N ASN A 64 -11.00 7.57 7.70
CA ASN A 64 -11.85 8.44 8.50
C ASN A 64 -12.17 9.80 7.82
N ASP A 65 -11.80 9.97 6.54
CA ASP A 65 -12.07 11.14 5.69
C ASP A 65 -13.28 10.94 4.76
#